data_AF-A0A7V8LS62-F1
#
_entry.id   AF-A0A7V8LS62-F1
#
_cell.length_a   1.000
_cell.length_b   1.000
_cell.length_c   1.000
_cell.angle_alpha   90.00
_cell.angle_beta   90.00
_cell.angle_gamma   90.00
#
_symmetry.space_group_name_H-M   'P 1'
#
loop_
_entity.id
_entity.type
_entity.pdbx_description
1 polymer ?
#
loop_
_entity_poly.entity_id
_entity_poly.type
_entity_poly.pdbx_seq_one_letter_code
_entity_poly.pdbx_strand_id
1 'polypeptide(L)'
;MTLRTNPQSLRDLATRFDEIADNITYIAGQYDASGATSALPGSRAAATASATTQPVRDAYGGTAKKLQSMATTTRGNASSFESQETSNTSVIRAVQQ
;
A
#
# COMPACT_ATOMS: atom_id res chain seq x y z
N MET A 1 6.34 -21.41 17.64
CA MET A 1 5.89 -20.02 17.72
C MET A 1 4.56 -19.93 16.99
N THR A 2 3.45 -20.16 17.69
CA THR A 2 2.13 -19.93 17.12
C THR A 2 1.94 -18.43 17.02
N LEU A 3 1.92 -17.88 15.80
CA LEU A 3 1.38 -16.55 15.58
C LEU A 3 -0.06 -16.59 16.08
N ARG A 4 -0.33 -16.19 17.33
CA ARG A 4 -1.63 -15.63 17.65
C ARG A 4 -1.72 -14.41 16.77
N THR A 5 -2.41 -14.53 15.64
CA THR A 5 -2.72 -13.42 14.75
C THR A 5 -3.48 -12.39 15.57
N ASN A 6 -2.75 -11.47 16.18
CA ASN A 6 -3.30 -10.39 16.96
C ASN A 6 -3.80 -9.35 15.96
N PRO A 7 -5.08 -8.91 16.03
CA PRO A 7 -5.58 -7.81 15.22
C PRO A 7 -4.66 -6.59 15.21
N GLN A 8 -3.94 -6.33 16.30
CA GLN A 8 -2.94 -5.27 16.37
C GLN A 8 -1.76 -5.50 15.40
N SER A 9 -1.20 -6.71 15.33
CA SER A 9 -0.11 -7.00 14.40
C SER A 9 -0.54 -6.87 12.94
N LEU A 10 -1.81 -7.16 12.62
CA LEU A 10 -2.37 -6.91 11.29
C LEU A 10 -2.52 -5.41 11.01
N ARG A 11 -2.97 -4.61 11.99
CA ARG A 11 -3.01 -3.14 11.85
C ARG A 11 -1.61 -2.57 11.61
N ASP A 12 -0.64 -2.98 12.41
CA ASP A 12 0.75 -2.52 12.27
C ASP A 12 1.33 -2.91 10.90
N LEU A 13 1.02 -4.11 10.40
CA LEU A 13 1.40 -4.53 9.07
C LEU A 13 0.73 -3.70 7.97
N ALA A 14 -0.56 -3.37 8.11
CA ALA A 14 -1.25 -2.51 7.17
C ALA A 14 -0.66 -1.10 7.11
N THR A 15 -0.35 -0.51 8.27
CA THR A 15 0.34 0.79 8.35
C THR A 15 1.68 0.75 7.63
N ARG A 16 2.48 -0.31 7.82
CA ARG A 16 3.75 -0.49 7.11
C ARG A 16 3.56 -0.58 5.59
N PHE A 17 2.51 -1.23 5.12
CA PHE A 17 2.21 -1.28 3.68
C PHE A 17 1.87 0.10 3.12
N ASP A 18 1.10 0.91 3.85
CA ASP A 18 0.79 2.29 3.45
C ASP A 18 2.06 3.15 3.42
N GLU A 19 2.89 3.09 4.47
CA GLU A 19 4.17 3.84 4.54
C GLU A 19 5.11 3.48 3.38
N ILE A 20 5.23 2.19 3.04
CA ILE A 20 6.05 1.74 1.91
C ILE A 20 5.43 2.21 0.59
N ALA A 21 4.10 2.18 0.44
CA ALA A 21 3.43 2.67 -0.75
C ALA A 21 3.66 4.17 -0.98
N ASP A 22 3.63 4.97 0.09
CA ASP A 22 3.89 6.40 0.05
C ASP A 22 5.35 6.70 -0.32
N ASN A 23 6.30 5.97 0.28
CA ASN A 23 7.71 6.06 -0.08
C ASN A 23 7.96 5.70 -1.56
N ILE A 24 7.31 4.65 -2.06
CA ILE A 24 7.40 4.27 -3.47
C ILE A 24 6.79 5.34 -4.39
N THR A 25 5.66 5.93 -4.00
CA THR A 25 5.03 7.02 -4.75
C THR A 25 5.94 8.25 -4.79
N TYR A 26 6.60 8.57 -3.69
CA TYR A 26 7.59 9.64 -3.63
C TYR A 26 8.76 9.37 -4.59
N ILE A 27 9.31 8.15 -4.59
CA ILE A 27 10.37 7.74 -5.52
C ILE A 27 9.89 7.84 -6.97
N ALA A 28 8.66 7.41 -7.28
CA ALA A 28 8.07 7.53 -8.61
C ALA A 28 8.04 8.99 -9.08
N GLY A 29 7.72 9.93 -8.19
CA GLY A 29 7.74 11.37 -8.48
C GLY A 29 9.13 11.91 -8.85
N GLN A 30 10.21 11.29 -8.38
CA GLN A 30 11.58 11.69 -8.75
C GLN A 30 11.94 11.33 -10.20
N TYR A 31 11.21 10.41 -10.82
CA TYR A 31 11.37 10.05 -12.24
C TYR A 31 10.52 10.93 -13.17
N ASP A 32 9.99 12.06 -12.67
CA ASP A 32 9.25 12.99 -13.52
C ASP A 32 10.19 13.68 -14.53
N ALA A 33 9.94 13.44 -15.83
CA ALA A 33 10.67 14.07 -16.92
C ALA A 33 10.13 15.48 -17.27
N SER A 34 9.13 15.99 -16.54
CA SER A 34 8.50 17.29 -16.78
C SER A 34 9.49 18.44 -16.88
N GLY A 35 10.59 18.40 -16.13
CA GLY A 35 11.65 19.41 -16.20
C GLY A 35 12.35 19.42 -17.57
N ALA A 36 12.70 18.25 -18.12
CA ALA A 36 13.33 18.13 -19.43
C ALA A 36 12.36 18.42 -20.58
N THR A 37 11.09 18.00 -20.45
CA THR A 37 10.07 18.26 -21.46
C THR A 37 9.66 19.73 -21.54
N SER A 38 9.65 20.43 -20.40
CA SER A 38 9.35 21.86 -20.33
C SER A 38 10.52 22.72 -20.81
N ALA A 39 11.77 22.32 -20.50
CA ALA A 39 12.96 23.06 -20.92
C ALA A 39 13.25 22.95 -22.42
N LEU A 40 12.90 21.83 -23.06
CA LEU A 40 13.17 21.57 -24.48
C LEU A 40 11.93 21.01 -25.22
N PRO A 41 10.85 21.81 -25.39
CA PRO A 41 9.59 21.34 -25.96
C PRO A 41 9.76 20.80 -27.37
N GLY A 42 9.19 19.62 -27.64
CA GLY A 42 9.24 18.99 -28.97
C GLY A 42 10.62 18.46 -29.40
N SER A 43 11.64 18.56 -28.54
CA SER A 43 12.97 18.05 -28.85
C SER A 43 13.02 16.51 -28.75
N ARG A 44 13.94 15.90 -29.51
CA ARG A 44 14.23 14.46 -29.38
C ARG A 44 14.70 14.10 -27.97
N ALA A 45 15.47 14.98 -27.32
CA ALA A 45 15.95 14.77 -25.96
C ALA A 45 14.80 14.71 -24.95
N ALA A 46 13.82 15.62 -25.05
CA ALA A 46 12.61 15.60 -24.23
C ALA A 46 11.77 14.34 -24.48
N ALA A 47 11.59 13.95 -25.75
CA ALA A 47 10.85 12.74 -26.10
C ALA A 47 11.53 11.47 -25.55
N THR A 48 12.86 11.37 -25.67
CA THR A 48 13.64 10.26 -25.10
C THR A 48 13.56 10.24 -23.58
N ALA A 49 13.71 11.39 -22.91
CA ALA A 49 13.59 11.47 -21.46
C ALA A 49 12.20 11.00 -20.97
N SER A 50 11.13 11.46 -21.62
CA SER A 50 9.77 11.00 -21.28
C SER A 50 9.59 9.50 -21.54
N ALA A 51 10.09 8.98 -22.66
CA ALA A 51 9.94 7.58 -23.04
C ALA A 51 10.70 6.63 -22.10
N THR A 52 11.84 7.05 -21.53
CA THR A 52 12.64 6.23 -20.62
C THR A 52 12.14 6.30 -19.18
N THR A 53 11.61 7.44 -18.72
CA THR A 53 11.16 7.57 -17.34
C THR A 53 9.71 7.14 -17.11
N GLN A 54 8.84 7.26 -18.12
CA GLN A 54 7.43 6.90 -17.99
C GLN A 54 7.19 5.46 -17.53
N PRO A 55 7.83 4.42 -18.12
CA PRO A 55 7.60 3.04 -17.70
C PRO A 55 8.03 2.78 -16.24
N VAL A 56 9.08 3.47 -15.78
CA VAL A 56 9.57 3.37 -14.41
C VAL A 56 8.56 3.98 -13.43
N ARG A 57 8.01 5.17 -13.75
CA ARG A 57 6.94 5.79 -12.93
C ARG A 57 5.72 4.89 -12.84
N ASP A 58 5.30 4.31 -13.97
CA ASP A 58 4.13 3.44 -14.02
C ASP A 58 4.35 2.16 -13.19
N ALA A 59 5.55 1.57 -13.24
CA ALA A 59 5.90 0.41 -12.43
C ALA A 59 5.89 0.71 -10.92
N TYR A 60 6.48 1.83 -10.50
CA TYR A 60 6.43 2.25 -9.10
C TYR A 60 5.00 2.56 -8.66
N GLY A 61 4.24 3.32 -9.45
CA GLY A 61 2.84 3.63 -9.16
C GLY A 61 1.95 2.39 -9.08
N GLY A 62 2.17 1.40 -9.95
CA GLY A 62 1.51 0.10 -9.88
C GLY A 62 1.85 -0.68 -8.61
N THR A 63 3.11 -0.62 -8.16
CA THR A 63 3.56 -1.28 -6.93
C THR A 63 2.96 -0.62 -5.68
N ALA A 64 2.94 0.71 -5.61
CA ALA A 64 2.30 1.45 -4.53
C ALA A 64 0.81 1.08 -4.39
N LYS A 65 0.08 1.03 -5.50
CA LYS A 65 -1.34 0.62 -5.51
C LYS A 65 -1.54 -0.81 -4.98
N LYS A 66 -0.66 -1.75 -5.33
CA LYS A 66 -0.72 -3.12 -4.82
C LYS A 66 -0.52 -3.15 -3.30
N LEU A 67 0.45 -2.39 -2.79
CA LEU A 67 0.70 -2.28 -1.34
C LEU A 67 -0.50 -1.67 -0.60
N GLN A 68 -1.11 -0.61 -1.14
CA GLN A 68 -2.34 -0.02 -0.58
C GLN A 68 -3.51 -1.01 -0.58
N SER A 69 -3.63 -1.83 -1.62
CA SER A 69 -4.62 -2.92 -1.66
C SER A 69 -4.34 -3.96 -0.57
N MET A 70 -3.07 -4.34 -0.37
CA MET A 70 -2.66 -5.26 0.70
C MET A 70 -2.94 -4.67 2.09
N ALA A 71 -2.68 -3.37 2.29
CA ALA A 71 -3.00 -2.66 3.53
C ALA A 71 -4.51 -2.72 3.83
N THR A 72 -5.34 -2.47 2.81
CA THR A 72 -6.80 -2.52 2.92
C THR A 72 -7.31 -3.90 3.29
N THR A 73 -6.85 -4.95 2.60
CA THR A 73 -7.20 -6.34 2.93
C THR A 73 -6.75 -6.71 4.33
N THR A 74 -5.54 -6.30 4.72
CA THR A 74 -4.99 -6.59 6.06
C THR A 74 -5.82 -5.91 7.16
N ARG A 75 -6.25 -4.66 6.98
CA ARG A 75 -7.17 -3.97 7.90
C ARG A 75 -8.53 -4.68 7.98
N GLY A 76 -9.08 -5.10 6.84
CA GLY A 76 -10.33 -5.87 6.79
C GLY A 76 -10.24 -7.19 7.56
N ASN A 77 -9.11 -7.89 7.45
CA ASN A 77 -8.85 -9.10 8.23
C ASN A 77 -8.79 -8.80 9.73
N ALA A 78 -8.10 -7.74 10.14
CA ALA A 78 -8.02 -7.33 11.55
C ALA A 78 -9.40 -7.11 12.17
N SER A 79 -10.26 -6.33 11.50
CA SER A 79 -11.63 -6.08 11.95
C SER A 79 -12.50 -7.34 12.00
N SER A 80 -12.29 -8.24 11.05
CA SER A 80 -13.01 -9.53 11.01
C SER A 80 -12.63 -10.41 12.19
N PHE A 81 -11.34 -10.49 12.54
CA PHE A 81 -10.87 -11.25 13.70
C PHE A 81 -11.41 -10.69 15.02
N GLU A 82 -11.41 -9.37 15.22
CA GLU A 82 -11.98 -8.74 16.42
C GLU A 82 -13.48 -9.00 16.58
N SER A 83 -14.21 -8.96 15.47
CA SER A 83 -15.64 -9.24 15.46
C SER A 83 -15.92 -10.70 15.84
N GLN A 84 -15.11 -11.64 15.33
CA GLN A 84 -15.19 -13.07 15.69
C GLN A 84 -14.83 -13.30 17.16
N GLU A 85 -13.78 -12.67 17.67
CA GLU A 85 -13.38 -12.79 19.08
C GLU A 85 -14.46 -12.24 20.03
N THR A 86 -15.07 -11.11 19.68
CA THR A 86 -16.18 -10.53 20.44
C THR A 86 -17.40 -11.44 20.45
N SER A 87 -17.76 -12.02 19.30
CA SER A 87 -18.86 -12.98 19.17
C SER A 87 -18.61 -14.26 19.97
N ASN A 88 -17.41 -14.83 19.89
CA ASN A 88 -17.06 -16.02 20.66
C ASN A 88 -17.10 -15.75 22.17
N THR A 89 -16.62 -14.58 22.60
CA THR A 89 -16.64 -14.17 24.00
C THR A 89 -18.06 -14.01 24.53
N SER A 90 -18.98 -13.43 23.74
CA SER A 90 -20.38 -13.28 24.15
C SER A 90 -21.10 -14.63 24.27
N VAL A 91 -20.86 -15.55 23.32
CA VAL A 91 -21.41 -16.92 23.36
C VAL A 91 -20.91 -17.67 24.60
N ILE A 92 -19.60 -17.61 24.90
CA ILE A 92 -19.04 -18.28 26.08
C ILE A 92 -19.66 -17.73 27.37
N ARG A 93 -19.83 -16.41 27.50
CA ARG A 93 -20.49 -15.80 28.67
C ARG A 93 -21.95 -16.22 28.80
N ALA A 94 -22.66 -16.37 27.68
CA ALA A 94 -24.06 -16.79 27.68
C ALA A 94 -24.24 -18.26 28.10
N VAL A 95 -23.26 -19.14 27.82
CA VAL A 95 -23.29 -20.56 28.23
C VAL A 95 -22.94 -20.73 29.72
N GLN A 96 -22.25 -19.77 30.33
CA GLN A 96 -21.84 -19.82 31.75
C GLN A 96 -22.89 -19.26 32.72
N GLN A 97 -24.02 -18.75 32.21
CA GLN A 97 -25.17 -18.27 32.99
C GLN A 97 -26.30 -19.30 32.94
#